data_AF-A0A724JNR3-F1
#
_entry.id   AF-A0A724JNR3-F1
#
_cell.length_a   1.000
_cell.length_b   1.000
_cell.length_c   1.000
_cell.angle_alpha   90.00
_cell.angle_beta   90.00
_cell.angle_gamma   90.00
#
_symmetry.space_group_name_H-M   'P 1'
#
loop_
_entity.id
_entity.type
_entity.pdbx_description
1 polymer ?
#
loop_
_entity_poly.entity_id
_entity_poly.type
_entity_poly.pdbx_seq_one_letter_code
_entity_poly.pdbx_strand_id
1 'polypeptide(L)' 'MKIAIYKPGGSIMVWGVMAQMKVIDSRELPEYVKDGWLDHPSKLLPVEADDVKPRKGRKPKAVSDADKD' A
#
# COMPACT_ATOMS: atom_id res chain seq x y z
N MET A 1 -20.89 16.34 -8.52
CA MET A 1 -20.21 16.37 -7.21
C MET A 1 -18.90 15.65 -7.41
N LYS A 2 -17.78 16.23 -6.99
CA LYS A 2 -16.47 15.60 -7.22
C LYS A 2 -16.18 14.58 -6.13
N ILE A 3 -15.67 13.43 -6.52
CA ILE A 3 -15.31 12.34 -5.62
C ILE A 3 -13.87 11.91 -5.89
N ALA A 4 -13.18 11.48 -4.84
CA ALA A 4 -11.86 10.89 -4.97
C ALA A 4 -12.01 9.38 -5.16
N ILE A 5 -11.36 8.85 -6.18
CA ILE A 5 -11.27 7.42 -6.47
C ILE A 5 -9.83 6.95 -6.36
N TYR A 6 -9.67 5.66 -6.06
CA TYR A 6 -8.43 5.05 -5.66
C TYR A 6 -8.24 3.70 -6.38
N LYS A 7 -7.06 3.42 -6.91
CA LYS A 7 -6.77 2.14 -7.57
C LYS A 7 -5.43 1.57 -7.11
N PRO A 8 -5.31 0.27 -6.79
CA PRO A 8 -4.02 -0.32 -6.39
C PRO A 8 -3.01 -0.30 -7.56
N GLY A 9 -1.72 -0.24 -7.23
CA GLY A 9 -0.64 -0.29 -8.22
C GLY A 9 -0.22 1.06 -8.80
N GLY A 10 -0.31 2.13 -8.00
CA GLY A 10 0.16 3.45 -8.40
C GLY A 10 1.44 3.91 -7.74
N SER A 11 1.74 5.20 -7.91
CA SER A 11 2.95 5.84 -7.42
C SER A 11 2.77 6.58 -6.10
N ILE A 12 1.55 6.69 -5.59
CA ILE A 12 1.27 7.38 -4.32
C ILE A 12 1.01 6.37 -3.22
N MET A 13 1.45 6.69 -2.00
CA MET A 13 1.23 5.83 -0.84
C MET A 13 -0.08 6.23 -0.15
N VAL A 14 -1.08 5.35 -0.19
CA VAL A 14 -2.38 5.55 0.45
C VAL A 14 -2.56 4.45 1.49
N TRP A 15 -2.56 4.84 2.76
CA TRP A 15 -2.72 3.93 3.91
C TRP A 15 -1.77 2.72 3.90
N GLY A 16 -0.52 2.94 3.49
CA GLY A 16 0.51 1.90 3.42
C GLY A 16 0.49 1.06 2.14
N VAL A 17 -0.46 1.28 1.24
CA VAL A 17 -0.55 0.62 -0.07
C VAL A 17 -0.17 1.59 -1.18
N MET A 18 0.61 1.13 -2.16
CA MET A 18 0.89 1.89 -3.38
C MET A 18 -0.35 1.91 -4.28
N ALA A 19 -0.93 3.10 -4.46
CA ALA A 19 -2.17 3.30 -5.18
C ALA A 19 -2.08 4.50 -6.13
N GLN A 20 -3.07 4.65 -6.99
CA GLN A 20 -3.35 5.82 -7.81
C GLN A 20 -4.56 6.52 -7.17
N MET A 21 -4.53 7.85 -7.07
CA MET A 21 -5.70 8.65 -6.66
C MET A 21 -6.05 9.59 -7.80
N LYS A 22 -7.34 9.69 -8.09
CA LYS A 22 -7.88 10.64 -9.06
C LYS A 22 -9.15 11.26 -8.51
N VAL A 23 -9.38 12.53 -8.82
CA VAL A 23 -10.64 13.21 -8.52
C VAL A 23 -11.45 13.27 -9.81
N ILE A 24 -12.65 12.71 -9.79
CA ILE A 24 -13.56 12.63 -10.94
C ILE A 24 -14.94 13.16 -10.55
N ASP A 25 -15.83 13.37 -11.52
CA ASP A 25 -17.22 13.64 -11.20
C ASP A 25 -17.97 12.35 -10.84
N SER A 26 -19.00 12.47 -9.99
CA SER A 26 -19.81 11.33 -9.55
C SER A 26 -20.52 10.60 -10.70
N ARG A 27 -20.68 11.26 -11.86
CA ARG A 27 -21.26 10.68 -13.08
C ARG A 27 -20.30 9.71 -13.79
N GLU A 28 -19.00 9.91 -13.62
CA GLU A 28 -17.96 9.09 -14.26
C GLU A 28 -17.58 7.88 -13.39
N LEU A 29 -17.93 7.89 -12.09
CA LEU A 29 -17.69 6.78 -11.16
C LEU A 29 -17.98 5.38 -11.74
N PRO A 30 -19.14 5.11 -12.38
CA PRO A 30 -19.44 3.78 -12.88
C PRO A 30 -18.49 3.28 -13.97
N GLU A 31 -17.85 4.17 -14.74
CA GLU A 31 -16.85 3.80 -15.74
C GLU A 31 -15.55 3.37 -15.05
N TYR A 32 -15.06 4.20 -14.12
CA TYR A 32 -13.84 3.91 -13.37
C TYR A 32 -13.98 2.69 -12.44
N VAL A 33 -15.16 2.46 -11.85
CA VAL A 33 -15.40 1.26 -11.03
C VAL A 33 -15.27 -0.02 -11.86
N LYS A 34 -15.69 -0.01 -13.14
CA LYS A 34 -15.48 -1.15 -14.06
C LYS A 34 -14.00 -1.36 -14.37
N ASP A 35 -13.21 -0.30 -14.43
CA ASP A 35 -11.75 -0.34 -14.57
C ASP A 35 -10.99 -0.77 -13.30
N GLY A 36 -11.72 -1.07 -12.21
CA GLY A 36 -11.14 -1.49 -10.93
C GLY A 36 -10.73 -0.34 -10.01
N TRP A 37 -11.32 0.84 -10.17
CA TRP A 37 -11.18 1.94 -9.22
C TRP A 37 -12.18 1.81 -8.06
N LEU A 38 -11.77 2.33 -6.91
CA LEU A 38 -12.48 2.29 -5.63
C LEU A 38 -12.86 3.69 -5.22
N ASP A 39 -14.07 3.88 -4.73
CA ASP A 39 -14.63 5.13 -4.22
C ASP A 39 -14.11 5.52 -2.83
N HIS A 40 -13.42 4.61 -2.12
CA HIS A 40 -12.92 4.87 -0.77
C HIS A 40 -11.57 4.19 -0.54
N PRO A 41 -10.60 4.86 0.10
CA PRO A 41 -9.26 4.32 0.33
C PRO A 41 -9.25 3.12 1.28
N SER A 42 -10.30 2.89 2.07
CA SER A 42 -10.43 1.68 2.92
C SER A 42 -10.54 0.40 2.14
N LYS A 43 -11.06 0.46 0.91
CA LYS A 43 -11.18 -0.71 0.03
C LYS A 43 -9.82 -1.09 -0.58
N LEU A 44 -8.82 -0.20 -0.51
CA LEU A 44 -7.44 -0.54 -0.90
C LEU A 44 -6.73 -1.39 0.16
N LEU A 45 -7.20 -1.36 1.41
CA LEU A 45 -6.58 -2.14 2.46
C LEU A 45 -6.85 -3.62 2.16
N PRO A 46 -5.82 -4.47 2.05
CA PRO A 46 -6.05 -5.90 2.14
C PRO A 46 -6.74 -6.17 3.47
N VAL A 47 -7.82 -6.96 3.47
CA VAL A 47 -8.56 -7.36 4.68
C VAL A 47 -7.72 -8.26 5.62
N GLU A 48 -6.43 -8.40 5.33
CA GLU A 48 -5.46 -9.21 6.04
C GLU A 48 -4.36 -8.30 6.61
N ALA A 49 -4.74 -7.53 7.63
CA ALA A 49 -3.78 -6.99 8.59
C ALA A 49 -3.29 -8.09 9.55
N ASP A 50 -2.98 -9.28 9.04
CA ASP A 50 -2.34 -10.36 9.80
C ASP A 50 -1.10 -10.97 9.12
N ASP A 51 -0.65 -10.46 7.97
CA ASP A 51 0.67 -10.88 7.46
C ASP A 51 1.80 -10.05 8.08
N VAL A 52 2.16 -10.53 9.28
CA VAL A 52 3.45 -10.47 9.94
C VAL A 52 4.59 -10.11 8.98
N LYS A 53 4.92 -8.82 8.85
CA LYS A 53 6.29 -8.43 8.50
C LYS A 53 7.05 -8.14 9.77
N PRO A 54 7.96 -9.02 10.24
CA PRO A 54 8.82 -8.70 11.35
C PRO A 54 9.60 -7.44 10.97
N ARG A 55 9.40 -6.41 11.77
CA ARG A 55 10.14 -5.15 11.67
C ARG A 55 11.63 -5.45 11.72
N LYS A 56 12.36 -4.93 10.72
CA LYS A 56 13.77 -4.52 10.81
C LYS A 56 14.74 -5.59 11.36
N GLY A 57 15.21 -6.48 10.49
CA GLY A 57 16.57 -7.02 10.62
C GLY A 57 17.59 -5.94 10.29
N ARG A 58 17.84 -4.99 11.21
CA ARG A 58 18.89 -3.97 11.07
C ARG A 58 20.13 -4.43 11.85
N LYS A 59 21.22 -4.64 11.08
CA LYS A 59 22.66 -4.79 11.43
C LYS A 59 23.20 -6.23 11.51
N PRO A 60 24.09 -6.64 10.59
CA PRO A 60 25.15 -7.60 10.90
C PRO A 60 26.29 -6.86 11.60
N LYS A 61 26.39 -7.00 12.93
CA LYS A 61 27.55 -6.57 13.71
C LYS A 61 27.68 -7.46 14.94
N ALA A 62 28.49 -8.51 14.86
CA ALA A 62 29.37 -8.93 15.95
C ALA A 62 30.43 -9.87 15.36
N VAL A 63 31.64 -9.35 15.32
CA VAL A 63 32.89 -10.07 15.10
C VAL A 63 32.96 -11.28 16.03
N SER A 64 33.28 -12.47 15.49
CA SER A 64 33.82 -13.55 16.32
C SER A 64 35.33 -13.48 16.17
N ASP A 65 35.94 -12.72 17.08
CA ASP A 65 37.33 -12.92 17.47
C ASP A 65 37.35 -14.15 18.39
N ALA A 66 38.05 -15.19 17.96
CA ALA A 66 38.48 -16.29 18.80
C ALA A 66 39.69 -16.95 18.12
N ASP A 67 40.80 -16.23 18.20
CA ASP A 67 42.14 -16.80 18.20
C ASP A 67 42.19 -17.86 19.33
N LYS A 68 42.53 -19.10 18.98
CA LYS A 68 42.74 -20.20 19.91
C LYS A 68 44.00 -20.92 19.48
N ASP A 69 45.07 -20.54 20.18
CA ASP A 69 46.32 -21.27 20.52
C ASP A 69 46.36 -22.75 20.09
#